data_AF-A0A1Y4D1G6-F1
#
_entry.id   AF-A0A1Y4D1G6-F1
#
_cell.length_a   1.000
_cell.length_b   1.000
_cell.length_c   1.000
_cell.angle_alpha   90.00
_cell.angle_beta   90.00
_cell.angle_gamma   90.00
#
_symmetry.space_group_name_H-M   'P 1'
#
loop_
_entity.id
_entity.type
_entity.pdbx_description
1 polymer ?
#
loop_
_entity_poly.entity_id
_entity_poly.type
_entity_poly.pdbx_seq_one_letter_code
_entity_poly.pdbx_strand_id
1 'polypeptide(L)'
;MDFINRFDGKVPYLDQGVINGVIPNHGILPLAYNVQSPIYLIHKYDDLLKFFSMNTYYSLEEFLQARSNPIILHYTSFFAERPWFRFCLHPKKTIYRDLLQETPFAKASLQRNQYGWGRKFKMLLFNYLQPIYLALKFSKDKMTRLKSLIKWY
;
A
#
# COMPACT_ATOMS: atom_id res chain seq x y z
N MET A 1 27.34 4.49 -3.82
CA MET A 1 27.22 3.49 -4.92
C MET A 1 27.37 2.06 -4.40
N ASP A 2 28.22 1.80 -3.41
CA ASP A 2 28.52 0.46 -2.89
C ASP A 2 27.29 -0.36 -2.49
N PHE A 3 26.31 0.26 -1.81
CA PHE A 3 25.07 -0.44 -1.46
C PHE A 3 24.28 -0.88 -2.70
N ILE A 4 24.15 -0.02 -3.71
CA ILE A 4 23.42 -0.34 -4.95
C ILE A 4 24.13 -1.47 -5.72
N ASN A 5 25.47 -1.43 -5.77
CA ASN A 5 26.28 -2.44 -6.44
C ASN A 5 26.12 -3.82 -5.80
N ARG A 6 25.96 -3.90 -4.47
CA ARG A 6 25.67 -5.16 -3.76
C ARG A 6 24.36 -5.83 -4.19
N PHE A 7 23.42 -5.07 -4.74
CA PHE A 7 22.15 -5.58 -5.28
C PHE A 7 22.13 -5.64 -6.81
N ASP A 8 23.28 -5.49 -7.48
CA ASP A 8 23.37 -5.46 -8.95
C ASP A 8 22.40 -4.43 -9.58
N GLY A 9 22.27 -3.27 -8.94
CA GLY A 9 21.33 -2.22 -9.35
C GLY A 9 19.85 -2.53 -9.07
N LYS A 10 19.49 -3.71 -8.55
CA LYS A 10 18.12 -4.18 -8.32
C LYS A 10 17.74 -4.15 -6.84
N VAL A 11 17.93 -3.00 -6.21
CA VAL A 11 17.58 -2.81 -4.80
C VAL A 11 16.06 -2.94 -4.63
N PRO A 12 15.56 -3.80 -3.71
CA PRO A 12 14.15 -3.88 -3.40
C PRO A 12 13.59 -2.52 -2.98
N TYR A 13 12.43 -2.13 -3.51
CA TYR A 13 11.83 -0.81 -3.24
C TYR A 13 12.70 0.39 -3.66
N LEU A 14 13.61 0.18 -4.63
CA LEU A 14 14.39 1.22 -5.30
C LEU A 14 15.07 2.17 -4.30
N ASP A 15 14.77 3.46 -4.37
CA ASP A 15 15.31 4.52 -3.53
C ASP A 15 15.00 4.32 -2.04
N GLN A 16 13.77 3.93 -1.69
CA GLN A 16 13.40 3.66 -0.30
C GLN A 16 14.25 2.52 0.29
N GLY A 17 14.54 1.49 -0.50
CA GLY A 17 15.42 0.39 -0.09
C GLY A 17 16.87 0.82 0.09
N VAL A 18 17.37 1.71 -0.76
CA VAL A 18 18.72 2.28 -0.63
C VAL A 18 18.82 3.11 0.64
N ILE A 19 17.85 4.02 0.89
CA ILE A 19 17.83 4.86 2.10
C ILE A 19 17.85 3.98 3.36
N ASN A 20 16.96 2.99 3.44
CA ASN A 20 16.89 2.08 4.57
C ASN A 20 18.17 1.25 4.76
N GLY A 21 18.84 0.89 3.67
CA GLY A 21 20.04 0.07 3.72
C GLY A 21 21.33 0.82 4.03
N VAL A 22 21.34 2.14 3.79
CA VAL A 22 22.50 3.02 4.02
C VAL A 22 22.38 3.78 5.35
N ILE A 23 21.16 4.02 5.84
CA ILE A 23 20.90 4.73 7.09
C ILE A 23 20.38 3.74 8.15
N PRO A 24 21.28 3.12 8.94
CA PRO A 24 20.90 2.03 9.85
C PRO A 24 20.09 2.49 11.07
N ASN A 25 20.31 3.73 11.52
CA ASN A 25 19.68 4.29 12.71
C ASN A 25 18.78 5.45 12.30
N HIS A 26 17.47 5.26 12.39
CA HIS A 26 16.48 6.30 12.15
C HIS A 26 15.41 6.25 13.23
N GLY A 27 14.87 7.43 13.56
CA GLY A 27 13.72 7.53 14.45
C GLY A 27 12.45 7.00 13.78
N ILE A 28 11.56 6.43 14.57
CA ILE A 28 10.21 6.05 14.12
C ILE A 28 9.30 7.24 14.40
N LEU A 29 8.68 7.79 13.36
CA LEU A 29 7.68 8.84 13.49
C LEU A 29 6.31 8.24 13.84
N PRO A 30 5.44 8.96 14.57
CA PRO A 30 4.06 8.52 14.75
C PRO A 30 3.38 8.26 13.41
N LEU A 31 2.58 7.19 13.33
CA LEU A 31 1.95 6.73 12.09
C LEU A 31 1.05 7.80 11.45
N ALA A 32 0.47 8.69 12.26
CA ALA A 32 -0.36 9.80 11.78
C ALA A 32 0.35 10.72 10.75
N TYR A 33 1.68 10.75 10.75
CA TYR A 33 2.49 11.52 9.80
C TYR A 33 2.78 10.79 8.48
N ASN A 34 2.35 9.54 8.30
CA ASN A 34 2.50 8.80 7.05
C ASN A 34 1.38 7.77 6.89
N VAL A 35 0.13 8.25 6.79
CA VAL A 35 -1.02 7.35 6.65
C VAL A 35 -1.18 6.93 5.21
N GLN A 36 -0.62 5.75 4.90
CA GLN A 36 -0.61 5.17 3.56
C GLN A 36 -1.94 4.47 3.20
N SER A 37 -2.25 4.36 1.90
CA SER A 37 -3.46 3.70 1.40
C SER A 37 -3.81 2.33 2.03
N PRO A 38 -2.87 1.39 2.29
CA PRO A 38 -3.21 0.12 2.93
C PRO A 38 -3.89 0.23 4.29
N ILE A 39 -3.61 1.29 5.06
CA ILE A 39 -4.22 1.54 6.38
C ILE A 39 -5.74 1.72 6.26
N TYR A 40 -6.19 2.34 5.16
CA TYR A 40 -7.62 2.50 4.89
C TYR A 40 -8.24 1.29 4.20
N LEU A 41 -7.46 0.58 3.40
CA LEU A 41 -7.99 -0.40 2.46
C LEU A 41 -7.97 -1.83 2.99
N ILE A 42 -7.09 -2.15 3.96
CA ILE A 42 -7.17 -3.40 4.70
C ILE A 42 -8.08 -3.17 5.91
N HIS A 43 -9.11 -3.99 6.04
CA HIS A 43 -10.16 -3.77 7.03
C HIS A 43 -9.70 -4.14 8.44
N LYS A 44 -8.91 -5.21 8.58
CA LYS A 44 -8.41 -5.70 9.87
C LYS A 44 -6.90 -5.51 10.00
N TYR A 45 -6.45 -5.16 11.20
CA TYR A 45 -5.05 -4.97 11.50
C TYR A 45 -4.22 -6.26 11.31
N ASP A 46 -4.75 -7.41 11.74
CA ASP A 46 -4.07 -8.71 11.56
C ASP A 46 -3.93 -9.10 10.09
N ASP A 47 -4.93 -8.77 9.26
CA ASP A 47 -4.85 -8.98 7.81
C ASP A 47 -3.77 -8.09 7.20
N LEU A 48 -3.52 -6.90 7.74
CA LEU A 48 -2.47 -6.00 7.27
C LEU A 48 -1.08 -6.57 7.59
N LEU A 49 -0.85 -6.97 8.85
CA LEU A 49 0.38 -7.65 9.25
C LEU A 49 0.64 -8.89 8.38
N LYS A 50 -0.38 -9.73 8.20
CA LYS A 50 -0.28 -10.95 7.40
C LYS A 50 -0.06 -10.66 5.92
N PHE A 51 -0.74 -9.66 5.35
CA PHE A 51 -0.63 -9.31 3.94
C PHE A 51 0.78 -8.86 3.58
N PHE A 52 1.43 -8.10 4.46
CA PHE A 52 2.81 -7.62 4.29
C PHE A 52 3.86 -8.54 4.92
N SER A 53 3.46 -9.68 5.48
CA SER A 53 4.38 -10.61 6.18
C SER A 53 5.20 -9.94 7.28
N MET A 54 4.56 -9.05 8.04
CA MET A 54 5.17 -8.33 9.17
C MET A 54 4.79 -9.01 10.49
N ASN A 55 5.77 -9.20 11.38
CA ASN A 55 5.52 -9.67 12.75
C ASN A 55 5.08 -8.53 13.66
N THR A 56 5.59 -7.32 13.40
CA THR A 56 5.34 -6.12 14.19
C THR A 56 5.19 -4.92 13.26
N TYR A 57 4.40 -3.95 13.69
CA TYR A 57 4.23 -2.63 13.09
C TYR A 57 3.95 -1.64 14.22
N TYR A 58 3.29 -0.51 13.96
CA TYR A 58 2.72 0.33 15.01
C TYR A 58 1.65 -0.43 15.80
N SER A 59 1.37 -0.03 17.04
CA SER A 59 0.36 -0.71 17.86
C SER A 59 -1.03 -0.65 17.20
N LEU A 60 -1.93 -1.56 17.60
CA LEU A 60 -3.32 -1.52 17.14
C LEU A 60 -3.99 -0.17 17.47
N GLU A 61 -3.71 0.36 18.66
CA GLU A 61 -4.21 1.67 19.09
C GLU A 61 -3.73 2.79 18.15
N GLU A 62 -2.43 2.87 17.89
CA GLU A 62 -1.85 3.88 17.01
C GLU A 62 -2.34 3.72 15.56
N PHE A 63 -2.51 2.48 15.10
CA PHE A 63 -3.12 2.19 13.80
C PHE A 63 -4.55 2.74 13.70
N LEU A 64 -5.40 2.48 14.70
CA LEU A 64 -6.78 2.97 14.74
C LEU A 64 -6.81 4.50 14.86
N GLN A 65 -5.94 5.08 15.69
CA GLN A 65 -5.83 6.52 15.87
C GLN A 65 -5.41 7.20 14.56
N ALA A 66 -4.33 6.76 13.93
CA ALA A 66 -3.84 7.33 12.66
C ALA A 66 -4.85 7.15 11.51
N ARG A 67 -5.59 6.03 11.48
CA ARG A 67 -6.66 5.80 10.50
C ARG A 67 -7.80 6.80 10.68
N SER A 68 -8.21 7.08 11.92
CA SER A 68 -9.30 8.00 12.23
C SER A 68 -8.90 9.48 12.08
N ASN A 69 -7.70 9.83 12.54
CA ASN A 69 -7.18 11.19 12.62
C ASN A 69 -5.77 11.30 11.98
N PRO A 70 -5.67 11.19 10.65
CA PRO A 70 -4.39 11.36 9.96
C PRO A 70 -3.92 12.81 10.01
N ILE A 71 -2.62 13.05 10.18
CA ILE A 71 -2.00 14.37 9.97
C ILE A 71 -1.56 14.50 8.51
N ILE A 72 -0.92 13.46 7.96
CA ILE A 72 -0.49 13.41 6.56
C ILE A 72 -1.08 12.16 5.89
N LEU A 73 -1.85 12.40 4.83
CA LEU A 73 -2.38 11.35 3.96
C LEU A 73 -1.42 11.08 2.80
N HIS A 74 -0.90 9.85 2.73
CA HIS A 74 0.00 9.42 1.67
C HIS A 74 -0.73 8.46 0.71
N TYR A 75 -1.19 8.98 -0.43
CA TYR A 75 -1.87 8.18 -1.47
C TYR A 75 -0.91 7.27 -2.24
N THR A 76 -0.48 6.17 -1.62
CA THR A 76 0.27 5.10 -2.28
C THR A 76 -0.62 4.30 -3.23
N SER A 77 -0.04 3.71 -4.27
CA SER A 77 -0.77 2.84 -5.18
C SER A 77 -1.01 1.47 -4.53
N PHE A 78 -2.12 1.31 -3.82
CA PHE A 78 -2.52 0.04 -3.22
C PHE A 78 -4.00 -0.19 -3.43
N PHE A 79 -4.40 -1.12 -4.31
CA PHE A 79 -5.79 -1.51 -4.61
C PHE A 79 -6.87 -0.40 -4.75
N ALA A 80 -6.49 0.87 -4.87
CA ALA A 80 -7.43 1.99 -4.86
C ALA A 80 -7.13 3.08 -5.88
N GLU A 81 -5.97 3.04 -6.56
CA GLU A 81 -5.46 4.13 -7.39
C GLU A 81 -5.36 5.50 -6.67
N ARG A 82 -4.58 6.39 -7.27
CA ARG A 82 -4.36 7.74 -6.73
C ARG A 82 -5.56 8.66 -7.03
N PRO A 83 -5.85 9.66 -6.17
CA PRO A 83 -7.09 10.46 -6.26
C PRO A 83 -7.20 11.34 -7.50
N TRP A 84 -6.08 11.65 -8.16
CA TRP A 84 -6.04 12.36 -9.44
C TRP A 84 -6.40 11.49 -10.65
N PHE A 85 -6.69 10.20 -10.47
CA PHE A 85 -7.27 9.35 -11.52
C PHE A 85 -8.81 9.29 -11.41
N ARG A 86 -9.47 9.09 -12.56
CA ARG A 86 -10.94 8.94 -12.65
C ARG A 86 -11.45 7.77 -11.82
N PHE A 87 -10.93 6.57 -12.06
CA PHE A 87 -11.20 5.38 -11.25
C PHE A 87 -10.26 5.40 -10.04
N CYS A 88 -10.82 5.71 -8.88
CA CYS A 88 -10.15 5.68 -7.59
C CYS A 88 -11.12 5.16 -6.53
N LEU A 89 -10.71 4.14 -5.78
CA LEU A 89 -11.47 3.51 -4.69
C LEU A 89 -11.01 3.97 -3.31
N HIS A 90 -10.05 4.90 -3.21
CA HIS A 90 -9.53 5.32 -1.91
C HIS A 90 -10.63 6.03 -1.11
N PRO A 91 -10.94 5.64 0.14
CA PRO A 91 -12.03 6.21 0.92
C PRO A 91 -11.91 7.73 1.12
N LYS A 92 -10.67 8.21 1.24
CA LYS A 92 -10.35 9.65 1.42
C LYS A 92 -10.04 10.40 0.12
N LYS A 93 -10.45 9.93 -1.06
CA LYS A 93 -10.10 10.58 -2.34
C LYS A 93 -10.70 11.99 -2.51
N THR A 94 -11.83 12.27 -1.86
CA THR A 94 -12.51 13.57 -1.92
C THR A 94 -11.64 14.66 -1.33
N ILE A 95 -10.97 14.41 -0.18
CA ILE A 95 -10.04 15.36 0.46
C ILE A 95 -9.05 15.96 -0.55
N TYR A 96 -8.35 15.11 -1.33
CA TYR A 96 -7.44 15.60 -2.37
C TYR A 96 -8.16 16.40 -3.46
N ARG A 97 -9.32 15.93 -3.92
CA ARG A 97 -10.06 16.55 -5.03
C ARG A 97 -10.67 17.89 -4.65
N ASP A 98 -11.14 18.01 -3.42
CA ASP A 98 -11.70 19.23 -2.84
C ASP A 98 -10.57 20.26 -2.68
N LEU A 99 -9.44 19.87 -2.07
CA LEU A 99 -8.24 20.71 -1.98
C LEU A 99 -7.72 21.16 -3.36
N LEU A 100 -7.76 20.27 -4.37
CA LEU A 100 -7.34 20.61 -5.73
C LEU A 100 -8.15 21.79 -6.30
N GLN A 101 -9.44 21.91 -5.97
CA GLN A 101 -10.28 23.02 -6.43
C GLN A 101 -9.86 24.38 -5.85
N GLU A 102 -9.14 24.38 -4.73
CA GLU A 102 -8.63 25.59 -4.07
C GLU A 102 -7.24 26.01 -4.60
N THR A 103 -6.66 25.22 -5.51
CA THR A 103 -5.35 25.50 -6.09
C THR A 103 -5.45 26.14 -7.49
N PRO A 104 -4.36 26.74 -8.02
CA PRO A 104 -4.29 27.17 -9.42
C PRO A 104 -4.57 26.05 -10.44
N PHE A 105 -4.53 24.78 -10.00
CA PHE A 105 -4.80 23.60 -10.83
C PHE A 105 -6.26 23.13 -10.75
N ALA A 106 -7.19 23.94 -10.25
CA ALA A 106 -8.61 23.57 -10.14
C ALA A 106 -9.23 23.08 -11.48
N LYS A 107 -8.76 23.63 -12.61
CA LYS A 107 -9.19 23.25 -13.96
C LYS A 107 -8.55 21.96 -14.49
N ALA A 108 -7.62 21.34 -13.73
CA ALA A 108 -6.99 20.10 -14.12
C ALA A 108 -8.01 18.96 -14.11
N SER A 109 -8.21 18.33 -15.27
CA SER A 109 -9.10 17.16 -15.35
C SER A 109 -8.46 15.93 -14.70
N LEU A 110 -9.31 15.06 -14.14
CA LEU A 110 -8.86 13.77 -13.63
C LEU A 110 -8.29 12.91 -14.77
N GLN A 111 -7.11 12.35 -14.51
CA GLN A 111 -6.37 11.53 -15.45
C GLN A 111 -7.10 10.20 -15.72
N ARG A 112 -6.99 9.70 -16.96
CA ARG A 112 -7.50 8.39 -17.32
C ARG A 112 -6.59 7.31 -16.72
N ASN A 113 -7.19 6.31 -16.09
CA ASN A 113 -6.43 5.14 -15.63
C ASN A 113 -5.92 4.33 -16.81
N GLN A 114 -4.68 3.84 -16.71
CA GLN A 114 -4.03 3.04 -17.75
C GLN A 114 -4.32 1.53 -17.63
N TYR A 115 -5.05 1.10 -16.59
CA TYR A 115 -5.27 -0.33 -16.32
C TYR A 115 -6.40 -0.94 -17.14
N GLY A 116 -6.17 -2.17 -17.59
CA GLY A 116 -7.20 -3.05 -18.14
C GLY A 116 -8.23 -3.49 -17.10
N TRP A 117 -9.38 -3.97 -17.59
CA TRP A 117 -10.53 -4.36 -16.79
C TRP A 117 -10.23 -5.40 -15.71
N GLY A 118 -9.38 -6.38 -16.00
CA GLY A 118 -9.01 -7.42 -15.03
C GLY A 118 -8.35 -6.86 -13.76
N ARG A 119 -7.53 -5.80 -13.88
CA ARG A 119 -6.93 -5.15 -12.70
C ARG A 119 -7.97 -4.35 -11.91
N LYS A 120 -8.86 -3.63 -12.59
CA LYS A 120 -9.97 -2.93 -11.92
C LYS A 120 -10.87 -3.91 -11.17
N PHE A 121 -11.19 -5.06 -11.77
CA PHE A 121 -11.97 -6.10 -11.12
C PHE A 121 -11.27 -6.66 -9.87
N LYS A 122 -9.97 -6.96 -9.95
CA LYS A 122 -9.18 -7.36 -8.75
C LYS A 122 -9.22 -6.31 -7.65
N MET A 123 -9.18 -5.02 -8.01
CA MET A 123 -9.30 -3.94 -7.05
C MET A 123 -10.69 -3.88 -6.41
N LEU A 124 -11.75 -4.04 -7.19
CA LEU A 124 -13.11 -4.12 -6.66
C LEU A 124 -13.28 -5.31 -5.71
N LEU A 125 -12.81 -6.50 -6.10
CA LEU A 125 -12.81 -7.68 -5.23
C LEU A 125 -12.07 -7.43 -3.92
N PHE A 126 -10.88 -6.80 -3.98
CA PHE A 126 -10.11 -6.49 -2.77
C PHE A 126 -10.84 -5.52 -1.83
N ASN A 127 -11.52 -4.52 -2.37
CA ASN A 127 -12.17 -3.48 -1.58
C ASN A 127 -13.53 -3.94 -1.01
N TYR A 128 -14.31 -4.69 -1.79
CA TYR A 128 -15.69 -5.04 -1.42
C TYR A 128 -15.86 -6.50 -0.97
N LEU A 129 -15.00 -7.42 -1.41
CA LEU A 129 -15.04 -8.85 -1.08
C LEU A 129 -13.72 -9.32 -0.45
N GLN A 130 -13.14 -8.49 0.42
CA GLN A 130 -11.81 -8.69 1.00
C GLN A 130 -11.60 -10.05 1.68
N PRO A 131 -12.54 -10.59 2.50
CA PRO A 131 -12.33 -11.89 3.15
C PRO A 131 -12.12 -13.02 2.13
N ILE A 132 -12.90 -13.01 1.05
CA ILE A 132 -12.78 -14.00 -0.04
C ILE A 132 -11.44 -13.79 -0.77
N TYR A 133 -11.11 -12.55 -1.11
CA TYR A 133 -9.85 -12.24 -1.79
C TYR A 133 -8.63 -12.72 -0.98
N LEU A 134 -8.60 -12.39 0.31
CA LEU A 134 -7.49 -12.74 1.20
C LEU A 134 -7.41 -14.25 1.43
N ALA A 135 -8.54 -14.95 1.62
CA ALA A 135 -8.55 -16.40 1.73
C ALA A 135 -7.95 -17.08 0.48
N LEU A 136 -8.35 -16.64 -0.72
CA LEU A 136 -7.80 -17.14 -1.98
C LEU A 136 -6.31 -16.84 -2.12
N LYS A 137 -5.88 -15.61 -1.78
CA LYS A 137 -4.47 -15.21 -1.80
C LYS A 137 -3.64 -16.09 -0.87
N PHE A 138 -4.03 -16.19 0.40
CA PHE A 138 -3.27 -16.94 1.40
C PHE A 138 -3.25 -18.45 1.13
N SER A 139 -4.33 -19.01 0.58
CA SER A 139 -4.37 -20.41 0.12
C SER A 139 -3.34 -20.66 -0.99
N LYS A 140 -3.30 -19.76 -1.98
CA LYS A 140 -2.33 -19.82 -3.08
C LYS A 140 -0.89 -19.70 -2.57
N ASP A 141 -0.62 -18.76 -1.67
CA ASP A 141 0.72 -18.54 -1.10
C ASP A 141 1.20 -19.79 -0.34
N LYS A 142 0.32 -20.44 0.44
CA LYS A 142 0.60 -21.70 1.13
C LYS A 142 0.95 -22.81 0.14
N MET A 143 0.17 -22.96 -0.93
CA MET A 143 0.42 -23.96 -1.97
C MET A 143 1.74 -23.71 -2.70
N THR A 144 2.09 -22.46 -3.00
CA THR A 144 3.37 -22.11 -3.64
C THR A 144 4.55 -22.46 -2.72
N ARG A 145 4.47 -22.15 -1.42
CA ARG A 145 5.50 -22.53 -0.44
C ARG A 145 5.65 -24.04 -0.32
N LEU A 146 4.55 -24.79 -0.33
CA LEU A 146 4.60 -26.26 -0.29
C LEU A 146 5.29 -26.83 -1.54
N LYS A 147 4.97 -26.32 -2.72
CA LYS A 147 5.60 -26.72 -3.98
C LYS A 147 7.09 -26.39 -4.03
N SER A 148 7.52 -25.27 -3.45
CA SER A 148 8.96 -24.96 -3.36
C SER A 148 9.72 -25.91 -2.45
N LEU A 149 9.10 -26.42 -1.37
CA LEU A 149 9.73 -27.38 -0.46
C LEU A 149 9.87 -28.77 -1.08
N ILE A 150 8.89 -29.21 -1.87
CA ILE A 150 8.92 -30.52 -2.56
C ILE A 150 9.96 -30.55 -3.67
N LYS A 151 10.28 -29.41 -4.31
CA LYS A 151 11.26 -29.35 -5.41
C LYS A 151 12.73 -29.56 -4.97
N TRP A 152 13.00 -29.66 -3.67
CA TRP A 152 14.31 -29.93 -3.08
C TRP A 152 14.47 -31.35 -2.52
N TYR A 153 13.49 -32.22 -2.80
CA TYR A 153 13.54 -33.68 -2.59
C TYR A 153 13.37 -34.37 -3.95
#